data_AF-A0A8K0Y5X6-F1
#
_entry.id   AF-A0A8K0Y5X6-F1
#
_cell.length_a   1.000
_cell.length_b   1.000
_cell.length_c   1.000
_cell.angle_alpha   90.00
_cell.angle_beta   90.00
_cell.angle_gamma   90.00
#
_symmetry.space_group_name_H-M   'P 1'
#
loop_
_entity.id
_entity.type
_entity.pdbx_description
1 polymer ?
#
loop_
_entity_poly.entity_id
_entity_poly.type
_entity_poly.pdbx_seq_one_letter_code
_entity_poly.pdbx_strand_id
1 'polypeptide(L)' 'MKISEGLARIKISGKNVDDALVYHVQQNGGMVATIDIELKRKIKKSGGTVLSLANDRIILEPSKT' A
#
# COMPACT_ATOMS: atom_id res chain seq x y z
N MET A 1 4.96 15.62 -17.74
CA MET A 1 5.43 14.25 -17.43
C MET A 1 4.24 13.43 -16.94
N LYS A 2 3.78 12.42 -17.70
CA LYS A 2 2.76 11.48 -17.23
C LYS A 2 3.45 10.35 -16.48
N ILE A 3 3.59 10.51 -15.16
CA ILE A 3 4.31 9.57 -14.29
C ILE A 3 3.69 8.15 -14.31
N SER A 4 2.42 8.03 -14.70
CA SER A 4 1.67 6.77 -14.73
C SER A 4 1.60 6.09 -16.10
N GLU A 5 2.27 6.64 -17.11
CA GLU A 5 2.32 6.05 -18.45
C GLU A 5 3.23 4.81 -18.44
N GLY A 6 2.72 3.67 -18.92
CA GLY A 6 3.42 2.37 -18.87
C GLY A 6 3.26 1.58 -17.56
N LEU A 7 2.58 2.12 -16.53
CA LEU A 7 2.26 1.36 -15.32
C LEU A 7 0.99 0.53 -15.48
N ALA A 8 1.02 -0.71 -14.96
CA ALA A 8 -0.16 -1.55 -14.86
C ALA A 8 -1.20 -0.87 -13.96
N ARG A 9 -2.48 -0.95 -14.36
CA ARG A 9 -3.60 -0.39 -13.60
C ARG A 9 -4.45 -1.52 -13.06
N ILE A 10 -4.61 -1.54 -11.75
CA ILE A 10 -5.57 -2.42 -11.07
C ILE A 10 -6.86 -1.65 -10.85
N LYS A 11 -8.01 -2.29 -11.13
CA LYS A 11 -9.30 -1.76 -10.72
C LYS A 11 -9.54 -2.19 -9.27
N ILE A 12 -9.69 -1.22 -8.38
CA ILE A 12 -10.06 -1.43 -6.98
C ILE A 12 -11.35 -0.66 -6.69
N SER A 13 -12.17 -1.18 -5.79
CA SER A 13 -13.43 -0.58 -5.37
C SER A 13 -13.55 -0.66 -3.86
N GLY A 14 -14.09 0.40 -3.26
CA GLY A 14 -14.31 0.47 -1.82
C GLY A 14 -15.05 1.77 -1.46
N LYS A 15 -15.46 1.89 -0.21
CA LYS A 15 -16.14 3.08 0.31
C LYS A 15 -15.25 4.33 0.25
N ASN A 16 -13.95 4.13 0.46
CA ASN A 16 -12.89 5.12 0.28
C ASN A 16 -11.62 4.40 -0.22
N VAL A 17 -10.57 5.17 -0.51
CA VAL A 17 -9.31 4.65 -1.06
C VAL A 17 -8.60 3.72 -0.08
N ASP A 18 -8.54 4.09 1.20
CA ASP A 18 -7.95 3.27 2.26
C ASP A 18 -8.60 1.88 2.30
N ASP A 19 -9.94 1.84 2.38
CA ASP A 19 -10.71 0.60 2.46
C ASP A 19 -10.50 -0.26 1.20
N ALA A 20 -10.47 0.37 0.02
CA ALA A 20 -10.22 -0.32 -1.25
C ALA A 20 -8.82 -0.97 -1.29
N LEU A 21 -7.80 -0.26 -0.83
CA LEU A 21 -6.42 -0.75 -0.78
C LEU A 21 -6.25 -1.87 0.25
N VAL A 22 -6.80 -1.69 1.45
CA VAL A 22 -6.76 -2.68 2.54
C VAL A 22 -7.47 -3.96 2.11
N TYR A 23 -8.65 -3.85 1.51
CA TYR A 23 -9.39 -5.01 1.00
C TYR A 23 -8.61 -5.74 -0.10
N HIS A 24 -8.07 -5.00 -1.08
CA HIS A 24 -7.27 -5.60 -2.15
C HIS A 24 -6.07 -6.38 -1.59
N VAL A 25 -5.34 -5.79 -0.64
CA VAL A 25 -4.19 -6.43 0.00
C VAL A 25 -4.59 -7.63 0.84
N GLN A 26 -5.70 -7.57 1.55
CA GLN A 26 -6.19 -8.71 2.34
C GLN A 26 -6.53 -9.92 1.45
N GLN A 27 -7.06 -9.69 0.24
CA GLN A 27 -7.44 -10.77 -0.67
C GLN A 27 -6.29 -11.30 -1.52
N ASN A 28 -5.31 -10.45 -1.86
CA ASN A 28 -4.27 -10.76 -2.86
C ASN A 28 -2.84 -10.69 -2.30
N GLY A 29 -2.67 -10.28 -1.04
CA GLY A 29 -1.39 -9.86 -0.50
C GLY A 29 -0.87 -8.59 -1.17
N GLY A 30 0.44 -8.38 -1.11
CA GLY A 30 1.12 -7.32 -1.85
C GLY A 30 1.70 -6.22 -0.99
N MET A 31 2.13 -5.16 -1.67
CA MET A 31 2.95 -4.10 -1.14
C MET A 31 2.36 -2.74 -1.48
N VAL A 32 2.20 -1.86 -0.49
CA VAL A 32 1.64 -0.52 -0.67
C VAL A 32 2.70 0.52 -0.40
N ALA A 33 2.96 1.39 -1.37
CA ALA A 33 3.83 2.55 -1.18
C ALA A 33 3.02 3.71 -0.57
N THR A 34 3.30 4.07 0.68
CA THR A 34 2.60 5.18 1.36
C THR A 34 3.42 5.75 2.53
N ILE A 35 3.21 7.05 2.80
CA ILE A 35 3.71 7.73 4.00
C ILE A 35 2.61 7.92 5.06
N ASP A 36 1.35 7.59 4.75
CA ASP A 36 0.21 7.74 5.67
C ASP A 36 0.29 6.75 6.83
N ILE A 37 0.37 7.25 8.07
CA ILE A 37 0.62 6.42 9.24
C ILE A 37 -0.53 5.45 9.58
N GLU A 38 -1.78 5.82 9.30
CA GLU A 38 -2.92 4.97 9.57
C GLU A 38 -3.03 3.87 8.51
N LEU A 39 -2.86 4.23 7.24
CA LEU A 39 -2.86 3.26 6.15
C LEU A 39 -1.72 2.25 6.32
N LYS A 40 -0.52 2.68 6.70
CA LYS A 40 0.60 1.77 7.03
C LYS A 40 0.19 0.70 8.05
N ARG A 41 -0.50 1.11 9.13
CA ARG A 41 -0.96 0.20 10.18
C ARG A 41 -2.01 -0.76 9.67
N LYS A 42 -2.99 -0.28 8.88
CA LYS A 42 -4.04 -1.13 8.30
C LYS A 42 -3.46 -2.16 7.33
N ILE A 43 -2.59 -1.76 6.40
CA ILE A 43 -1.93 -2.67 5.44
C ILE A 43 -1.14 -3.78 6.14
N LYS A 44 -0.32 -3.43 7.13
CA LYS A 44 0.46 -4.42 7.89
C LYS A 44 -0.41 -5.40 8.66
N LYS A 45 -1.52 -4.95 9.24
CA LYS A 45 -2.49 -5.81 9.94
C LYS A 45 -3.21 -6.76 8.99
N SER A 46 -3.41 -6.36 7.74
CA SER A 46 -4.03 -7.19 6.70
C SER A 46 -3.05 -8.14 5.98
N GLY A 47 -1.83 -8.31 6.51
CA GLY A 47 -0.82 -9.23 5.96
C GLY A 47 0.01 -8.66 4.82
N GLY A 48 -0.15 -7.38 4.47
CA GLY A 48 0.66 -6.70 3.46
C GLY A 48 1.95 -6.09 4.00
N THR A 49 2.83 -5.69 3.09
CA THR A 49 4.04 -4.91 3.39
C THR A 49 3.91 -3.47 2.92
N VAL A 50 4.72 -2.58 3.45
CA VAL A 50 4.67 -1.15 3.14
C VAL A 50 6.01 -0.68 2.59
N LEU A 51 6.01 -0.01 1.43
CA LEU A 51 7.13 0.84 1.02
C LEU A 51 6.90 2.24 1.58
N SER A 52 7.88 2.78 2.30
CA SER A 52 7.77 4.12 2.89
C SER A 52 9.06 4.92 2.75
N LEU A 53 9.02 6.19 3.16
CA LEU A 53 10.18 7.08 3.19
C LEU A 53 10.67 7.27 4.62
N ALA A 54 11.96 7.03 4.86
CA ALA A 54 12.65 7.30 6.12
C ALA A 54 14.11 7.65 5.86
N ASN A 55 14.64 8.69 6.50
CA ASN A 55 16.03 9.15 6.36
C ASN A 55 16.46 9.28 4.89
N ASP A 56 15.64 9.95 4.07
CA ASP A 56 15.86 10.14 2.63
C ASP A 56 16.03 8.84 1.82
N ARG A 57 15.47 7.73 2.33
CA ARG A 57 15.51 6.42 1.67
C ARG A 57 14.11 5.84 1.56
N ILE A 58 13.90 5.07 0.48
CA ILE A 58 12.76 4.16 0.39
C ILE A 58 13.11 2.92 1.21
N ILE A 59 12.27 2.60 2.19
CA ILE A 59 12.43 1.43 3.06
C ILE A 59 11.24 0.48 2.87
N LEU A 60 11.50 -0.83 2.99
CA LEU A 60 10.46 -1.84 3.09
C LEU A 60 10.17 -2.11 4.56
N GLU A 61 8.95 -1.81 5.00
CA GLU A 61 8.48 -2.14 6.33
C GLU A 61 7.72 -3.49 6.28
N PRO A 62 8.16 -4.51 7.03
CA PRO A 62 7.52 -5.82 7.03
C PRO A 62 6.12 -5.77 7.67
N SER A 63 5.29 -6.76 7.34
CA SER A 63 4.04 -7.02 8.06
C SER A 63 4.36 -7.30 9.54
N LYS A 64 3.45 -6.93 10.44
CA LYS A 64 3.55 -7.40 11.82
C LYS A 64 2.95 -8.81 11.85
N THR A 65 3.80 -9.80 12.06
CA THR A 65 3.39 -11.13 12.57
C THR A 65 2.74 -11.00 13.93
#